data_AF-A0A972FT60-F1
#
_entry.id   AF-A0A972FT60-F1
#
_cell.length_a   1.000
_cell.length_b   1.000
_cell.length_c   1.000
_cell.angle_alpha   90.00
_cell.angle_beta   90.00
_cell.angle_gamma   90.00
#
_symmetry.space_group_name_H-M   'P 1'
#
loop_
_entity.id
_entity.type
_entity.pdbx_description
1 polymer ?
#
loop_
_entity_poly.entity_id
_entity_poly.type
_entity_poly.pdbx_seq_one_letter_code
_entity_poly.pdbx_strand_id
1 'polypeptide(L)'
;MKSFFLLLLLPVMTMGQNSDRFLISLKDKKDKPMAYFNFYIDKVYDKRQMQDNIGTIQKGIANSRQLANFDKPLPEAFGNYFSVVLPKKEGARKLSICFYDLFVGEKTDYAGNEETGLAVAVVDFIEERDGKPVTVGRFSETAHGKSGWDITSTHDDRIKEVMQRCFNAFNNLGSEQELNIPFDPLVPQVIKSIEIPPKGIYISFADALNGNPTETEFYASENEGRFLLFSQPMRTPVNGYYGFSDGQGFYLNLGKYAGDNFYYRAEIVGPKYLVFIPNRDKELFMRIAPIVLGFSGPAIADAAISDTIPVLIDRLTGQLTMMDDSQLKRLLMPYPEIWTKFEKGPRGMSERKTALQAYFEKVKK
;
A
#
# COMPACT_ATOMS: atom_id res chain seq x y z
N MET A 1 9.06 -53.56 -33.14
CA MET A 1 9.76 -52.37 -32.59
C MET A 1 8.90 -51.79 -31.49
N LYS A 2 9.36 -51.83 -30.23
CA LYS A 2 8.66 -51.27 -29.08
C LYS A 2 9.24 -49.88 -28.81
N SER A 3 8.48 -48.82 -29.06
CA SER A 3 8.88 -47.46 -28.70
C SER A 3 8.59 -47.21 -27.22
N PHE A 4 9.65 -46.97 -26.47
CA PHE A 4 9.64 -46.67 -25.03
C PHE A 4 9.27 -45.19 -24.87
N PHE A 5 8.06 -44.91 -24.39
CA PHE A 5 7.59 -43.56 -24.08
C PHE A 5 8.10 -43.19 -22.68
N LEU A 6 9.27 -42.55 -22.59
CA LEU A 6 9.82 -42.07 -21.32
C LEU A 6 9.14 -40.73 -20.99
N LEU A 7 8.06 -40.79 -20.21
CA LEU A 7 7.39 -39.62 -19.65
C LEU A 7 8.30 -39.04 -18.55
N LEU A 8 9.07 -38.01 -18.90
CA LEU A 8 9.84 -37.20 -17.96
C LEU A 8 8.85 -36.38 -17.11
N LEU A 9 8.48 -36.94 -15.95
CA LEU A 9 7.86 -36.21 -14.86
C LEU A 9 8.88 -35.19 -14.34
N LEU A 10 8.85 -33.98 -14.90
CA LEU A 10 9.49 -32.82 -14.29
C LEU A 10 8.80 -32.56 -12.94
N PRO A 11 9.50 -32.68 -11.80
CA PRO A 11 8.96 -32.15 -10.57
C PRO A 11 8.83 -30.64 -10.76
N VAL A 12 7.60 -30.15 -10.72
CA VAL A 12 7.33 -28.72 -10.50
C VAL A 12 7.91 -28.44 -9.12
N MET A 13 9.18 -28.04 -9.07
CA MET A 13 9.76 -27.41 -7.90
C MET A 13 9.03 -26.09 -7.75
N THR A 14 7.88 -26.11 -7.10
CA THR A 14 7.41 -24.95 -6.35
C THR A 14 8.46 -24.74 -5.27
N MET A 15 9.54 -24.03 -5.61
CA MET A 15 10.32 -23.32 -4.62
C MET A 15 9.33 -22.35 -3.97
N GLY A 16 8.65 -22.83 -2.95
CA GLY A 16 8.02 -21.97 -1.97
C GLY A 16 9.16 -21.15 -1.40
N GLN A 17 9.30 -19.93 -1.88
CA GLN A 17 10.02 -18.89 -1.17
C GLN A 17 9.24 -18.68 0.13
N ASN A 18 9.49 -19.53 1.12
CA ASN A 18 9.23 -19.19 2.50
C ASN A 18 10.27 -18.12 2.84
N SER A 19 10.01 -16.89 2.37
CA SER A 19 10.64 -15.72 2.97
C SER A 19 10.21 -15.78 4.43
N ASP A 20 11.13 -15.94 5.37
CA ASP A 20 10.80 -15.81 6.78
C ASP A 20 10.09 -14.46 6.94
N ARG A 21 8.80 -14.47 7.27
CA ARG A 21 8.04 -13.26 7.59
C ARG A 21 8.03 -13.08 9.09
N PHE A 22 8.13 -11.84 9.55
CA PHE A 22 7.88 -11.51 10.93
C PHE A 22 6.38 -11.54 11.18
N LEU A 23 5.94 -12.30 12.17
CA LEU A 23 4.52 -12.46 12.49
C LEU A 23 4.17 -11.55 13.67
N ILE A 24 3.26 -10.61 13.41
CA ILE A 24 2.66 -9.72 14.40
C ILE A 24 1.42 -10.40 14.98
N SER A 25 1.32 -10.41 16.31
CA SER A 25 0.12 -10.88 17.01
C SER A 25 -0.53 -9.69 17.71
N LEU A 26 -1.83 -9.47 17.48
CA LEU A 26 -2.59 -8.43 18.21
C LEU A 26 -3.12 -8.92 19.56
N LYS A 27 -2.80 -10.17 19.95
CA LYS A 27 -3.26 -10.75 21.20
C LYS A 27 -2.39 -10.26 22.36
N ASP A 28 -2.89 -9.30 23.13
CA ASP A 28 -2.27 -8.93 24.41
C ASP A 28 -3.20 -9.19 25.58
N LYS A 29 -2.67 -9.82 26.63
CA LYS A 29 -3.39 -10.05 27.89
C LYS A 29 -3.63 -8.76 28.68
N LYS A 30 -2.94 -7.67 28.32
CA LYS A 30 -3.09 -6.36 28.95
C LYS A 30 -4.16 -5.49 28.29
N ASP A 31 -4.67 -5.88 27.12
CA ASP A 31 -5.74 -5.14 26.46
C ASP A 31 -6.97 -5.05 27.37
N LYS A 32 -7.53 -3.84 27.51
CA LYS A 32 -8.69 -3.57 28.36
C LYS A 32 -9.86 -3.07 27.51
N PRO A 33 -11.11 -3.35 27.92
CA PRO A 33 -12.28 -2.75 27.29
C PRO A 33 -12.22 -1.23 27.28
N MET A 34 -12.42 -0.63 26.12
CA MET A 34 -12.52 0.81 25.92
C MET A 34 -13.94 1.25 26.24
N ALA A 35 -14.21 1.51 27.53
CA ALA A 35 -15.57 1.72 28.05
C ALA A 35 -16.31 2.94 27.48
N TYR A 36 -15.57 3.92 26.93
CA TYR A 36 -16.11 5.17 26.38
C TYR A 36 -16.88 4.98 25.07
N PHE A 37 -16.59 3.94 24.28
CA PHE A 37 -17.28 3.72 23.02
C PHE A 37 -18.60 2.96 23.21
N ASN A 38 -19.67 3.47 22.59
CA ASN A 38 -20.98 2.82 22.58
C ASN A 38 -21.27 2.06 21.27
N PHE A 39 -20.26 1.36 20.77
CA PHE A 39 -20.37 0.48 19.60
C PHE A 39 -19.46 -0.75 19.75
N TYR A 40 -19.71 -1.77 18.94
CA TYR A 40 -18.86 -2.95 18.84
C TYR A 40 -18.66 -3.34 17.38
N ILE A 41 -17.59 -4.08 17.10
CA ILE A 41 -17.27 -4.58 15.75
C ILE A 41 -17.70 -6.06 15.66
N ASP A 42 -18.68 -6.34 14.80
CA ASP A 42 -19.21 -7.68 14.51
C ASP A 42 -18.39 -8.41 13.45
N LYS A 43 -17.94 -7.70 12.42
CA LYS A 43 -17.22 -8.26 11.27
C LYS A 43 -16.05 -7.38 10.85
N VAL A 44 -15.01 -8.03 10.35
CA VAL A 44 -13.82 -7.40 9.76
C VAL A 44 -13.68 -7.87 8.32
N TYR A 45 -13.51 -6.94 7.39
CA TYR A 45 -13.24 -7.20 5.99
C TYR A 45 -11.80 -6.79 5.66
N ASP A 46 -11.02 -7.69 5.06
CA ASP A 46 -9.73 -7.36 4.47
C ASP A 46 -9.92 -7.13 2.98
N LYS A 47 -9.70 -5.89 2.58
CA LYS A 47 -9.98 -5.44 1.23
C LYS A 47 -8.77 -4.64 0.71
N ARG A 48 -7.64 -4.69 1.42
CA ARG A 48 -6.38 -3.99 1.09
C ARG A 48 -5.85 -4.35 -0.28
N GLN A 49 -5.10 -3.42 -0.89
CA GLN A 49 -4.41 -3.64 -2.16
C GLN A 49 -3.38 -4.78 -2.06
N MET A 50 -2.59 -4.74 -1.00
CA MET A 50 -1.59 -5.75 -0.63
C MET A 50 -2.09 -6.50 0.59
N GLN A 51 -2.53 -7.76 0.40
CA GLN A 51 -3.08 -8.59 1.48
C GLN A 51 -2.05 -9.55 2.09
N ASP A 52 -0.99 -9.86 1.35
CA ASP A 52 0.03 -10.82 1.73
C ASP A 52 1.14 -10.21 2.60
N ASN A 53 1.18 -8.90 2.77
CA ASN A 53 2.15 -8.19 3.60
C ASN A 53 1.48 -6.99 4.27
N ILE A 54 1.92 -6.63 5.48
CA ILE A 54 1.49 -5.40 6.17
C ILE A 54 2.65 -4.42 6.36
N GLY A 55 3.83 -4.69 5.80
CA GLY A 55 4.95 -3.75 5.81
C GLY A 55 6.30 -4.42 6.03
N THR A 56 7.20 -3.72 6.72
CA THR A 56 8.51 -4.27 7.09
C THR A 56 8.91 -3.87 8.49
N ILE A 57 9.64 -4.75 9.15
CA ILE A 57 10.29 -4.47 10.44
C ILE A 57 11.82 -4.61 10.29
N GLN A 58 12.61 -3.99 11.17
CA GLN A 58 14.03 -4.26 11.28
C GLN A 58 14.29 -5.22 12.44
N LYS A 59 15.06 -6.28 12.19
CA LYS A 59 15.39 -7.30 13.20
C LYS A 59 16.90 -7.43 13.37
N GLY A 60 17.30 -7.49 14.65
CA GLY A 60 18.64 -7.85 15.10
C GLY A 60 19.68 -6.74 15.00
N ILE A 61 20.87 -7.00 15.56
CA ILE A 61 22.02 -6.06 15.62
C ILE A 61 22.50 -5.63 14.22
N ALA A 62 22.19 -6.42 13.19
CA ALA A 62 22.54 -6.13 11.80
C ALA A 62 21.48 -5.29 11.05
N ASN A 63 20.40 -4.85 11.71
CA ASN A 63 19.30 -4.08 11.12
C ASN A 63 18.73 -4.71 9.84
N SER A 64 18.61 -6.04 9.84
CA SER A 64 18.09 -6.78 8.69
C SER A 64 16.59 -6.53 8.55
N ARG A 65 16.14 -6.08 7.37
CA ARG A 65 14.72 -5.84 7.08
C ARG A 65 14.01 -7.13 6.75
N GLN A 66 12.87 -7.35 7.39
CA GLN A 66 12.01 -8.52 7.19
C GLN A 66 10.59 -8.07 6.87
N LEU A 67 9.93 -8.77 5.94
CA LEU A 67 8.50 -8.55 5.67
C LEU A 67 7.66 -8.88 6.90
N ALA A 68 6.60 -8.11 7.14
CA ALA A 68 5.73 -8.28 8.28
C ALA A 68 4.35 -8.77 7.84
N ASN A 69 3.80 -9.76 8.55
CA ASN A 69 2.41 -10.18 8.39
C ASN A 69 1.79 -10.47 9.75
N PHE A 70 0.48 -10.68 9.81
CA PHE A 70 -0.16 -11.20 11.01
C PHE A 70 0.10 -12.71 11.18
N ASP A 71 0.12 -13.16 12.42
CA ASP A 71 0.16 -14.59 12.79
C ASP A 71 -1.11 -15.36 12.37
N LYS A 72 -2.16 -14.63 12.01
CA LYS A 72 -3.48 -15.11 11.55
C LYS A 72 -3.98 -14.23 10.41
N PRO A 73 -4.96 -14.67 9.60
CA PRO A 73 -5.61 -13.79 8.62
C PRO A 73 -6.12 -12.51 9.28
N LEU A 74 -6.01 -11.36 8.60
CA LEU A 74 -6.36 -10.04 9.15
C LEU A 74 -7.75 -10.02 9.81
N PRO A 75 -8.82 -10.58 9.20
CA PRO A 75 -10.13 -10.58 9.83
C PRO A 75 -10.16 -11.28 11.20
N GLU A 76 -9.40 -12.36 11.36
CA GLU A 76 -9.31 -13.10 12.61
C GLU A 76 -8.45 -12.36 13.65
N ALA A 77 -7.31 -11.81 13.22
CA ALA A 77 -6.41 -11.07 14.11
C ALA A 77 -7.13 -9.87 14.76
N PHE A 78 -7.79 -9.05 13.94
CA PHE A 78 -8.54 -7.90 14.43
C PHE A 78 -9.87 -8.28 15.09
N GLY A 79 -10.58 -9.30 14.60
CA GLY A 79 -11.81 -9.78 15.25
C GLY A 79 -11.56 -10.20 16.70
N ASN A 80 -10.47 -10.93 16.95
CA ASN A 80 -10.04 -11.30 18.30
C ASN A 80 -9.72 -10.07 19.14
N TYR A 81 -8.93 -9.13 18.62
CA TYR A 81 -8.58 -7.88 19.32
C TYR A 81 -9.84 -7.05 19.66
N PHE A 82 -10.73 -6.81 18.70
CA PHE A 82 -11.94 -6.00 18.91
C PHE A 82 -12.92 -6.65 19.88
N SER A 83 -13.00 -7.98 19.95
CA SER A 83 -13.84 -8.65 20.96
C SER A 83 -13.41 -8.35 22.40
N VAL A 84 -12.14 -7.99 22.60
CA VAL A 84 -11.58 -7.62 23.91
C VAL A 84 -11.76 -6.13 24.18
N VAL A 85 -11.38 -5.26 23.23
CA VAL A 85 -11.36 -3.80 23.44
C VAL A 85 -12.72 -3.13 23.20
N LEU A 86 -13.57 -3.71 22.35
CA LEU A 86 -14.92 -3.22 22.02
C LEU A 86 -15.95 -4.35 22.21
N PRO A 87 -16.10 -4.89 23.44
CA PRO A 87 -16.98 -6.02 23.68
C PRO A 87 -18.43 -5.64 23.39
N LYS A 88 -19.21 -6.59 22.88
CA LYS A 88 -20.64 -6.42 22.67
C LYS A 88 -21.34 -6.12 23.99
N LYS A 89 -22.08 -5.01 24.04
CA LYS A 89 -22.90 -4.57 25.18
C LYS A 89 -24.33 -4.37 24.72
N GLU A 90 -25.27 -4.45 25.66
CA GLU A 90 -26.67 -4.09 25.39
C GLU A 90 -26.77 -2.62 25.00
N GLY A 91 -27.56 -2.32 23.97
CA GLY A 91 -27.72 -0.95 23.43
C GLY A 91 -26.54 -0.40 22.64
N ALA A 92 -25.42 -1.13 22.53
CA ALA A 92 -24.28 -0.69 21.73
C ALA A 92 -24.57 -0.83 20.23
N ARG A 93 -24.14 0.18 19.46
CA ARG A 93 -24.27 0.19 18.01
C ARG A 93 -23.45 -0.95 17.39
N LYS A 94 -24.08 -1.74 16.52
CA LYS A 94 -23.44 -2.85 15.82
C LYS A 94 -22.78 -2.34 14.54
N LEU A 95 -21.46 -2.48 14.44
CA LEU A 95 -20.70 -2.06 13.26
C LEU A 95 -19.90 -3.21 12.67
N SER A 96 -19.49 -3.06 11.42
CA SER A 96 -18.41 -3.82 10.81
C SER A 96 -17.29 -2.85 10.41
N ILE A 97 -16.10 -3.38 10.16
CA ILE A 97 -14.98 -2.57 9.68
C ILE A 97 -14.35 -3.19 8.43
N CYS A 98 -13.96 -2.35 7.48
CA CYS A 98 -13.28 -2.78 6.26
C CYS A 98 -11.95 -2.06 6.10
N PHE A 99 -10.86 -2.81 5.97
CA PHE A 99 -9.52 -2.27 5.74
C PHE A 99 -9.24 -2.11 4.24
N TYR A 100 -8.87 -0.90 3.83
CA TYR A 100 -8.40 -0.57 2.47
C TYR A 100 -6.89 -0.40 2.42
N ASP A 101 -6.28 -0.01 3.53
CA ASP A 101 -4.83 0.04 3.70
C ASP A 101 -4.47 -0.30 5.14
N LEU A 102 -3.35 -0.98 5.32
CA LEU A 102 -2.74 -1.23 6.61
C LEU A 102 -1.25 -1.45 6.40
N PHE A 103 -0.45 -0.58 7.01
CA PHE A 103 0.99 -0.58 6.84
C PHE A 103 1.71 -0.36 8.17
N VAL A 104 2.80 -1.08 8.41
CA VAL A 104 3.76 -0.86 9.48
C VAL A 104 5.17 -0.70 8.91
N GLY A 105 5.94 0.20 9.51
CA GLY A 105 7.29 0.48 9.06
C GLY A 105 8.14 1.15 10.13
N GLU A 106 9.39 1.39 9.78
CA GLU A 106 10.35 2.07 10.63
C GLU A 106 11.12 3.11 9.81
N LYS A 107 11.26 4.31 10.37
CA LYS A 107 12.08 5.40 9.85
C LYS A 107 13.30 5.56 10.75
N THR A 108 14.46 5.29 10.20
CA THR A 108 15.75 5.56 10.83
C THR A 108 16.20 6.97 10.44
N ASP A 109 16.43 7.83 11.43
CA ASP A 109 17.14 9.09 11.30
C ASP A 109 18.60 8.89 11.71
N TYR A 110 19.48 8.81 10.70
CA TYR A 110 20.92 8.61 10.90
C TYR A 110 21.61 9.84 11.53
N ALA A 111 21.05 11.04 11.39
CA ALA A 111 21.63 12.24 11.97
C ALA A 111 21.30 12.36 13.46
N GLY A 112 20.11 11.90 13.86
CA GLY A 112 19.62 11.90 15.23
C GLY A 112 19.89 10.62 16.03
N ASN A 113 20.34 9.54 15.39
CA ASN A 113 20.32 8.17 15.97
C ASN A 113 18.93 7.82 16.55
N GLU A 114 17.86 8.31 15.93
CA GLU A 114 16.48 8.03 16.33
C GLU A 114 15.84 7.03 15.36
N GLU A 115 15.14 6.04 15.90
CA GLU A 115 14.28 5.17 15.13
C GLU A 115 12.82 5.44 15.51
N THR A 116 12.01 5.72 14.49
CA THR A 116 10.58 5.98 14.64
C THR A 116 9.80 4.88 13.96
N GLY A 117 9.07 4.08 14.74
CA GLY A 117 8.11 3.14 14.18
C GLY A 117 6.84 3.88 13.72
N LEU A 118 6.19 3.33 12.69
CA LEU A 118 5.07 3.91 11.96
C LEU A 118 3.99 2.84 11.79
N ALA A 119 2.72 3.24 11.96
CA ALA A 119 1.57 2.47 11.48
C ALA A 119 0.58 3.38 10.75
N VAL A 120 0.01 2.91 9.64
CA VAL A 120 -1.01 3.62 8.83
C VAL A 120 -2.19 2.68 8.62
N ALA A 121 -3.41 3.17 8.75
CA ALA A 121 -4.61 2.41 8.44
C ALA A 121 -5.64 3.29 7.70
N VAL A 122 -6.27 2.72 6.67
CA VAL A 122 -7.43 3.31 5.99
C VAL A 122 -8.60 2.35 6.16
N VAL A 123 -9.66 2.81 6.83
CA VAL A 123 -10.80 1.96 7.22
C VAL A 123 -12.15 2.61 6.95
N ASP A 124 -13.13 1.78 6.61
CA ASP A 124 -14.55 2.12 6.66
C ASP A 124 -15.20 1.50 7.89
N PHE A 125 -16.01 2.29 8.59
CA PHE A 125 -17.03 1.79 9.52
C PHE A 125 -18.31 1.56 8.74
N ILE A 126 -18.88 0.38 8.89
CA ILE A 126 -20.03 -0.10 8.13
C ILE A 126 -21.16 -0.42 9.09
N GLU A 127 -22.36 0.03 8.77
CA GLU A 127 -23.58 -0.27 9.53
C GLU A 127 -24.63 -0.88 8.59
N GLU A 128 -25.48 -1.73 9.15
CA GLU A 128 -26.66 -2.23 8.42
C GLU A 128 -27.82 -1.25 8.58
N ARG A 129 -28.29 -0.68 7.47
CA ARG A 129 -29.48 0.19 7.40
C ARG A 129 -30.45 -0.39 6.39
N ASP A 130 -31.71 -0.56 6.80
CA ASP A 130 -32.76 -1.14 5.96
C ASP A 130 -32.36 -2.49 5.30
N GLY A 131 -31.64 -3.32 6.06
CA GLY A 131 -31.15 -4.62 5.61
C GLY A 131 -29.98 -4.56 4.62
N LYS A 132 -29.34 -3.40 4.44
CA LYS A 132 -28.21 -3.21 3.53
C LYS A 132 -26.99 -2.65 4.27
N PRO A 133 -25.79 -3.19 4.04
CA PRO A 133 -24.59 -2.60 4.61
C PRO A 133 -24.24 -1.29 3.90
N VAL A 134 -23.95 -0.25 4.68
CA VAL A 134 -23.51 1.05 4.19
C VAL A 134 -22.28 1.51 4.98
N THR A 135 -21.32 2.13 4.30
CA THR A 135 -20.23 2.85 4.95
C THR A 135 -20.81 4.11 5.60
N VAL A 136 -20.65 4.22 6.92
CA VAL A 136 -21.12 5.35 7.76
C VAL A 136 -19.99 6.30 8.17
N GLY A 137 -18.74 5.87 8.04
CA GLY A 137 -17.57 6.72 8.23
C GLY A 137 -16.34 6.10 7.57
N ARG A 138 -15.45 6.94 7.05
CA ARG A 138 -14.19 6.54 6.40
C ARG A 138 -13.05 7.37 6.99
N PHE A 139 -11.98 6.69 7.44
CA PHE A 139 -10.88 7.34 8.13
C PHE A 139 -9.53 6.83 7.63
N SER A 140 -8.55 7.73 7.60
CA SER A 140 -7.14 7.43 7.35
C SER A 140 -6.33 8.00 8.49
N GLU A 141 -5.73 7.12 9.28
CA GLU A 141 -4.96 7.51 10.45
C GLU A 141 -3.51 7.04 10.33
N THR A 142 -2.63 7.74 11.04
CA THR A 142 -1.21 7.40 11.12
C THR A 142 -0.74 7.54 12.56
N ALA A 143 -0.04 6.53 13.09
CA ALA A 143 0.60 6.54 14.40
C ALA A 143 2.12 6.52 14.24
N HIS A 144 2.81 7.31 15.07
CA HIS A 144 4.27 7.39 15.13
C HIS A 144 4.72 7.17 16.58
N GLY A 145 5.81 6.44 16.79
CA GLY A 145 6.39 6.27 18.13
C GLY A 145 7.91 6.28 18.11
N LYS A 146 8.51 7.16 18.90
CA LYS A 146 9.98 7.24 19.11
C LYS A 146 10.48 6.06 19.95
N SER A 147 11.69 5.60 19.65
CA SER A 147 12.33 4.46 20.31
C SER A 147 12.80 4.75 21.73
N GLY A 148 12.27 4.01 22.70
CA GLY A 148 12.90 3.72 23.97
C GLY A 148 13.04 2.20 24.13
N TRP A 149 14.15 1.65 23.64
CA TRP A 149 14.67 0.30 23.95
C TRP A 149 14.02 -0.97 23.37
N ASP A 150 12.86 -0.96 22.72
CA ASP A 150 12.41 -2.13 21.91
C ASP A 150 11.35 -1.75 20.85
N ILE A 151 11.73 -1.74 19.58
CA ILE A 151 10.85 -1.30 18.46
C ILE A 151 10.11 -2.50 17.86
N THR A 152 10.70 -3.69 17.93
CA THR A 152 10.12 -4.92 17.36
C THR A 152 8.93 -5.44 18.15
N SER A 153 8.87 -5.17 19.46
CA SER A 153 7.74 -5.50 20.33
C SER A 153 6.67 -4.41 20.43
N THR A 154 6.74 -3.37 19.58
CA THR A 154 5.82 -2.21 19.64
C THR A 154 5.09 -1.93 18.33
N HIS A 155 5.16 -2.83 17.34
CA HIS A 155 4.42 -2.69 16.08
C HIS A 155 2.94 -3.00 16.24
N ASP A 156 2.60 -4.02 17.03
CA ASP A 156 1.24 -4.30 17.47
C ASP A 156 0.66 -3.11 18.25
N ASP A 157 1.41 -2.51 19.17
CA ASP A 157 0.99 -1.31 19.89
C ASP A 157 0.66 -0.14 18.95
N ARG A 158 1.48 0.09 17.91
CA ARG A 158 1.21 1.13 16.92
C ARG A 158 -0.01 0.82 16.05
N ILE A 159 -0.22 -0.46 15.70
CA ILE A 159 -1.44 -0.90 15.01
C ILE A 159 -2.67 -0.64 15.89
N LYS A 160 -2.58 -0.96 17.18
CA LYS A 160 -3.66 -0.68 18.15
C LYS A 160 -3.90 0.82 18.30
N GLU A 161 -2.84 1.62 18.35
CA GLU A 161 -2.92 3.07 18.45
C GLU A 161 -3.60 3.69 17.22
N VAL A 162 -3.20 3.29 16.00
CA VAL A 162 -3.83 3.81 14.78
C VAL A 162 -5.31 3.43 14.71
N MET A 163 -5.67 2.21 15.16
CA MET A 163 -7.07 1.83 15.28
C MET A 163 -7.82 2.64 16.35
N GLN A 164 -7.21 2.92 17.49
CA GLN A 164 -7.80 3.75 18.52
C GLN A 164 -8.06 5.17 18.00
N ARG A 165 -7.16 5.73 17.19
CA ARG A 165 -7.38 7.02 16.51
C ARG A 165 -8.59 6.94 15.57
N CYS A 166 -8.71 5.89 14.76
CA CYS A 166 -9.91 5.67 13.92
C CYS A 166 -11.20 5.59 14.75
N PHE A 167 -11.18 4.90 15.90
CA PHE A 167 -12.34 4.80 16.80
C PHE A 167 -12.72 6.15 17.38
N ASN A 168 -11.73 6.94 17.82
CA ASN A 168 -11.95 8.29 18.32
C ASN A 168 -12.54 9.20 17.23
N ALA A 169 -11.98 9.15 16.02
CA ALA A 169 -12.46 9.93 14.88
C ALA A 169 -13.92 9.58 14.54
N PHE A 170 -14.25 8.29 14.52
CA PHE A 170 -15.63 7.84 14.32
C PHE A 170 -16.57 8.24 15.46
N ASN A 171 -16.15 8.09 16.71
CA ASN A 171 -16.97 8.46 17.86
C ASN A 171 -17.27 9.97 17.93
N ASN A 172 -16.38 10.79 17.36
CA ASN A 172 -16.54 12.24 17.30
C ASN A 172 -17.31 12.70 16.05
N LEU A 173 -17.67 11.77 15.15
CA LEU A 173 -18.50 12.06 13.98
C LEU A 173 -19.95 12.29 14.44
N GLY A 174 -20.49 13.48 14.15
CA GLY A 174 -21.91 13.73 14.41
C GLY A 174 -22.79 12.90 13.47
N SER A 175 -24.00 12.52 13.90
CA SER A 175 -24.93 11.70 13.10
C SER A 175 -25.24 12.30 11.72
N GLU A 176 -25.32 13.62 11.63
CA GLU A 176 -25.54 14.37 10.38
C GLU A 176 -24.36 14.33 9.40
N GLN A 177 -23.17 13.95 9.89
CA GLN A 177 -21.94 13.87 9.11
C GLN A 177 -21.64 12.43 8.64
N GLU A 178 -22.49 11.48 9.02
CA GLU A 178 -22.30 10.10 8.63
C GLU A 178 -22.52 9.91 7.14
N LEU A 179 -21.69 9.06 6.56
CA LEU A 179 -21.79 8.68 5.17
C LEU A 179 -23.00 7.74 4.97
N ASN A 180 -23.49 7.69 3.74
CA ASN A 180 -24.51 6.73 3.31
C ASN A 180 -24.12 6.10 1.98
N ILE A 181 -22.92 5.50 1.96
CA ILE A 181 -22.35 4.91 0.75
C ILE A 181 -22.62 3.40 0.78
N PRO A 182 -23.30 2.82 -0.23
CA PRO A 182 -23.51 1.37 -0.28
C PRO A 182 -22.20 0.59 -0.18
N PHE A 183 -22.14 -0.36 0.75
CA PHE A 183 -21.02 -1.28 0.87
C PHE A 183 -21.45 -2.66 0.38
N ASP A 184 -20.64 -3.29 -0.46
CA ASP A 184 -20.86 -4.68 -0.86
C ASP A 184 -19.62 -5.51 -0.52
N PRO A 185 -19.72 -6.48 0.41
CA PRO A 185 -18.59 -7.31 0.81
C PRO A 185 -18.10 -8.25 -0.29
N LEU A 186 -18.95 -8.58 -1.27
CA LEU A 186 -18.65 -9.52 -2.36
C LEU A 186 -18.10 -8.82 -3.60
N VAL A 187 -18.39 -7.53 -3.76
CA VAL A 187 -17.89 -6.75 -4.90
C VAL A 187 -16.40 -6.41 -4.68
N PRO A 188 -15.53 -6.72 -5.68
CA PRO A 188 -14.15 -6.30 -5.66
C PRO A 188 -14.01 -4.80 -5.44
N GLN A 189 -12.92 -4.38 -4.81
CA GLN A 189 -12.65 -2.96 -4.56
C GLN A 189 -12.66 -2.11 -5.83
N VAL A 190 -12.27 -2.69 -6.96
CA VAL A 190 -12.11 -2.01 -8.23
C VAL A 190 -13.13 -2.57 -9.19
N ILE A 191 -14.11 -1.75 -9.55
CA ILE A 191 -15.18 -2.11 -10.49
C ILE A 191 -14.84 -1.56 -11.87
N LYS A 192 -14.22 -0.38 -11.91
CA LYS A 192 -13.76 0.28 -13.12
C LYS A 192 -12.28 0.59 -12.94
N SER A 193 -11.47 0.28 -13.94
CA SER A 193 -10.10 0.79 -14.02
C SER A 193 -10.11 1.96 -15.01
N ILE A 194 -10.17 3.18 -14.49
CA ILE A 194 -10.10 4.40 -15.31
C ILE A 194 -8.65 4.60 -15.76
N GLU A 195 -8.38 5.19 -16.91
CA GLU A 195 -7.01 5.61 -17.25
C GLU A 195 -6.57 6.68 -16.24
N ILE A 196 -6.94 7.94 -16.44
CA ILE A 196 -6.58 9.01 -15.48
C ILE A 196 -7.78 9.25 -14.55
N PRO A 197 -7.64 9.08 -13.22
CA PRO A 197 -8.70 9.42 -12.28
C PRO A 197 -9.12 10.89 -12.42
N PRO A 198 -10.39 11.26 -12.18
CA PRO A 198 -10.80 12.67 -12.19
C PRO A 198 -9.98 13.52 -11.21
N LYS A 199 -9.99 14.85 -11.39
CA LYS A 199 -9.25 15.75 -10.49
C LYS A 199 -9.72 15.55 -9.03
N GLY A 200 -8.77 15.34 -8.12
CA GLY A 200 -9.03 15.23 -6.69
C GLY A 200 -7.98 14.42 -5.93
N ILE A 201 -8.15 14.36 -4.61
CA ILE A 201 -7.31 13.60 -3.67
C ILE A 201 -8.00 12.27 -3.36
N TYR A 202 -7.23 11.19 -3.34
CA TYR A 202 -7.72 9.82 -3.15
C TYR A 202 -7.13 9.20 -1.89
N ILE A 203 -8.00 8.79 -0.97
CA ILE A 203 -7.60 8.18 0.30
C ILE A 203 -7.17 6.72 0.14
N SER A 204 -7.72 6.00 -0.84
CA SER A 204 -7.37 4.60 -1.14
C SER A 204 -7.10 4.35 -2.62
N PHE A 205 -6.48 3.21 -2.94
CA PHE A 205 -6.29 2.79 -4.33
C PHE A 205 -7.64 2.51 -5.03
N ALA A 206 -8.62 1.98 -4.30
CA ALA A 206 -9.96 1.72 -4.81
C ALA A 206 -10.64 3.01 -5.24
N ASP A 207 -10.52 4.06 -4.43
CA ASP A 207 -11.05 5.38 -4.76
C ASP A 207 -10.41 5.95 -6.01
N ALA A 208 -9.09 5.84 -6.14
CA ALA A 208 -8.38 6.27 -7.34
C ALA A 208 -8.84 5.52 -8.59
N LEU A 209 -8.97 4.20 -8.52
CA LEU A 209 -9.32 3.40 -9.69
C LEU A 209 -10.79 3.57 -10.11
N ASN A 210 -11.69 3.68 -9.14
CA ASN A 210 -13.11 3.93 -9.39
C ASN A 210 -13.42 5.41 -9.71
N GLY A 211 -12.50 6.33 -9.42
CA GLY A 211 -12.66 7.77 -9.69
C GLY A 211 -13.52 8.49 -8.66
N ASN A 212 -13.40 8.13 -7.38
CA ASN A 212 -14.16 8.69 -6.27
C ASN A 212 -13.24 9.53 -5.34
N PRO A 213 -12.83 10.75 -5.73
CA PRO A 213 -11.98 11.57 -4.88
C PRO A 213 -12.70 12.00 -3.60
N THR A 214 -11.95 12.14 -2.51
CA THR A 214 -12.43 12.62 -1.20
C THR A 214 -12.47 14.15 -1.14
N GLU A 215 -11.53 14.81 -1.81
CA GLU A 215 -11.44 16.27 -1.89
C GLU A 215 -11.07 16.69 -3.32
N THR A 216 -11.61 17.81 -3.80
CA THR A 216 -11.31 18.34 -5.14
C THR A 216 -10.52 19.65 -5.11
N GLU A 217 -10.53 20.34 -3.97
CA GLU A 217 -9.89 21.65 -3.78
C GLU A 217 -8.56 21.49 -3.06
N PHE A 218 -7.47 21.53 -3.82
CA PHE A 218 -6.13 21.35 -3.30
C PHE A 218 -5.10 22.13 -4.11
N TYR A 219 -3.88 22.21 -3.57
CA TYR A 219 -2.72 22.75 -4.25
C TYR A 219 -1.57 21.75 -4.17
N ALA A 220 -0.85 21.56 -5.27
CA ALA A 220 0.36 20.73 -5.32
C ALA A 220 1.56 21.60 -5.67
N SER A 221 2.65 21.45 -4.91
CA SER A 221 3.93 22.10 -5.21
C SER A 221 4.94 21.05 -5.66
N GLU A 222 5.60 21.30 -6.79
CA GLU A 222 6.70 20.47 -7.26
C GLU A 222 8.03 21.02 -6.75
N ASN A 223 8.91 20.13 -6.28
CA ASN A 223 10.31 20.41 -6.07
C ASN A 223 11.13 19.21 -6.53
N GLU A 224 11.94 19.41 -7.58
CA GLU A 224 12.78 18.38 -8.17
C GLU A 224 12.02 17.05 -8.41
N GLY A 225 10.88 17.08 -9.10
CA GLY A 225 10.10 15.87 -9.42
C GLY A 225 9.38 15.20 -8.23
N ARG A 226 9.49 15.74 -7.02
CA ARG A 226 8.64 15.39 -5.88
C ARG A 226 7.51 16.39 -5.78
N PHE A 227 6.31 15.90 -5.52
CA PHE A 227 5.13 16.73 -5.30
C PHE A 227 4.75 16.72 -3.82
N LEU A 228 4.45 17.88 -3.26
CA LEU A 228 3.86 18.05 -1.94
C LEU A 228 2.41 18.52 -2.10
N LEU A 229 1.52 17.98 -1.27
CA LEU A 229 0.08 18.25 -1.34
C LEU A 229 -0.35 19.15 -0.18
N PHE A 230 -1.19 20.14 -0.48
CA PHE A 230 -1.69 21.12 0.47
C PHE A 230 -3.20 21.32 0.31
N SER A 231 -3.91 21.51 1.42
CA SER A 231 -5.33 21.80 1.43
C SER A 231 -5.59 23.23 0.97
N GLN A 232 -6.75 23.48 0.38
CA GLN A 232 -7.24 24.84 0.16
C GLN A 232 -8.39 25.17 1.12
N PRO A 233 -8.52 26.44 1.55
CA PRO A 233 -7.65 27.59 1.22
C PRO A 233 -6.42 27.74 2.13
N MET A 234 -6.33 26.95 3.21
CA MET A 234 -5.37 27.16 4.30
C MET A 234 -3.91 26.85 3.95
N ARG A 235 -3.64 26.18 2.81
CA ARG A 235 -2.31 25.72 2.37
C ARG A 235 -1.58 24.91 3.44
N THR A 236 -2.34 24.14 4.22
CA THR A 236 -1.77 23.23 5.22
C THR A 236 -1.31 21.97 4.51
N PRO A 237 -0.13 21.40 4.82
CA PRO A 237 0.30 20.11 4.28
C PRO A 237 -0.74 19.03 4.55
N VAL A 238 -1.04 18.23 3.54
CA VAL A 238 -2.03 17.16 3.58
C VAL A 238 -1.32 15.82 3.42
N ASN A 239 -1.45 14.96 4.44
CA ASN A 239 -0.67 13.73 4.56
C ASN A 239 -1.54 12.47 4.50
N GLY A 240 -0.93 11.35 4.13
CA GLY A 240 -1.53 10.02 4.30
C GLY A 240 -2.44 9.54 3.18
N TYR A 241 -2.61 10.31 2.11
CA TYR A 241 -3.43 9.92 0.97
C TYR A 241 -2.69 8.97 0.03
N TYR A 242 -3.44 8.11 -0.68
CA TYR A 242 -2.91 7.19 -1.68
C TYR A 242 -2.29 7.93 -2.86
N GLY A 243 -2.97 8.97 -3.34
CA GLY A 243 -2.52 9.78 -4.46
C GLY A 243 -3.44 10.95 -4.73
N PHE A 244 -3.08 11.79 -5.69
CA PHE A 244 -3.95 12.85 -6.20
C PHE A 244 -3.89 12.89 -7.73
N SER A 245 -4.93 13.44 -8.36
CA SER A 245 -4.93 13.80 -9.78
C SER A 245 -5.24 15.27 -9.94
N ASP A 246 -4.48 15.94 -10.81
CA ASP A 246 -4.76 17.31 -11.27
C ASP A 246 -5.71 17.35 -12.50
N GLY A 247 -6.20 16.18 -12.94
CA GLY A 247 -7.00 16.00 -14.16
C GLY A 247 -6.18 15.75 -15.44
N GLN A 248 -4.87 15.94 -15.40
CA GLN A 248 -3.96 15.66 -16.53
C GLN A 248 -2.99 14.51 -16.23
N GLY A 249 -2.64 14.31 -14.96
CA GLY A 249 -1.79 13.26 -14.46
C GLY A 249 -2.29 12.70 -13.14
N PHE A 250 -1.70 11.59 -12.74
CA PHE A 250 -1.92 10.98 -11.44
C PHE A 250 -0.60 10.91 -10.69
N TYR A 251 -0.63 11.16 -9.38
CA TYR A 251 0.55 11.27 -8.54
C TYR A 251 0.38 10.34 -7.35
N LEU A 252 1.30 9.38 -7.20
CA LEU A 252 1.27 8.33 -6.19
C LEU A 252 2.10 8.70 -4.97
N ASN A 253 1.56 8.49 -3.78
CA ASN A 253 2.30 8.61 -2.54
C ASN A 253 3.15 7.37 -2.31
N LEU A 254 4.36 7.34 -2.88
CA LEU A 254 5.34 6.30 -2.55
C LEU A 254 6.06 6.60 -1.23
N GLY A 255 6.09 7.87 -0.80
CA GLY A 255 6.69 8.30 0.46
C GLY A 255 6.04 7.68 1.70
N LYS A 256 4.73 7.40 1.65
CA LYS A 256 3.99 6.87 2.82
C LYS A 256 4.59 5.59 3.40
N TYR A 257 5.19 4.75 2.55
CA TYR A 257 5.85 3.51 2.95
C TYR A 257 7.23 3.70 3.62
N ALA A 258 7.73 4.94 3.64
CA ALA A 258 8.96 5.33 4.31
C ALA A 258 8.74 6.40 5.41
N GLY A 259 7.47 6.72 5.72
CA GLY A 259 7.13 7.78 6.68
C GLY A 259 7.41 9.18 6.16
N ASP A 260 7.46 9.37 4.85
CA ASP A 260 7.53 10.67 4.19
C ASP A 260 6.21 10.95 3.45
N ASN A 261 5.93 12.21 3.13
CA ASN A 261 4.70 12.58 2.43
C ASN A 261 4.99 13.41 1.19
N PHE A 262 5.49 12.72 0.16
CA PHE A 262 5.65 13.28 -1.17
C PHE A 262 5.16 12.27 -2.22
N TYR A 263 4.80 12.82 -3.37
CA TYR A 263 4.17 12.08 -4.44
C TYR A 263 5.06 12.12 -5.69
N TYR A 264 5.02 11.05 -6.47
CA TYR A 264 5.63 11.02 -7.80
C TYR A 264 4.56 10.90 -8.87
N ARG A 265 4.80 11.55 -10.00
CA ARG A 265 3.98 11.36 -11.19
C ARG A 265 4.03 9.89 -11.63
N ALA A 266 2.85 9.33 -11.83
CA ALA A 266 2.62 7.97 -12.30
C ALA A 266 2.05 8.00 -13.71
N GLU A 267 2.72 7.32 -14.63
CA GLU A 267 2.28 7.15 -16.01
C GLU A 267 1.62 5.78 -16.17
N ILE A 268 0.57 5.67 -16.98
CA ILE A 268 -0.11 4.38 -17.16
C ILE A 268 0.47 3.65 -18.36
N VAL A 269 0.90 2.41 -18.12
CA VAL A 269 1.40 1.49 -19.14
C VAL A 269 0.67 0.16 -18.99
N GLY A 270 -0.42 -0.01 -19.74
CA GLY A 270 -1.33 -1.15 -19.61
C GLY A 270 -1.93 -1.26 -18.19
N PRO A 271 -1.80 -2.43 -17.51
CA PRO A 271 -2.33 -2.63 -16.15
C PRO A 271 -1.40 -2.07 -15.05
N LYS A 272 -0.32 -1.38 -15.40
CA LYS A 272 0.69 -0.90 -14.45
C LYS A 272 0.76 0.63 -14.41
N TYR A 273 1.12 1.18 -13.25
CA TYR A 273 1.73 2.50 -13.15
C TYR A 273 3.23 2.39 -13.39
N LEU A 274 3.81 3.29 -14.16
CA LEU A 274 5.24 3.49 -14.34
C LEU A 274 5.63 4.78 -13.62
N VAL A 275 6.53 4.66 -12.65
CA VAL A 275 7.08 5.76 -11.87
C VAL A 275 8.58 5.79 -12.06
N PHE A 276 9.15 6.98 -12.27
CA PHE A 276 10.60 7.18 -12.31
C PHE A 276 11.03 7.85 -11.02
N ILE A 277 11.66 7.08 -10.12
CA ILE A 277 12.14 7.59 -8.84
C ILE A 277 13.54 8.18 -9.07
N PRO A 278 13.80 9.47 -8.77
CA PRO A 278 15.13 10.04 -8.92
C PRO A 278 16.18 9.26 -8.10
N ASN A 279 17.40 9.12 -8.60
CA ASN A 279 18.45 8.34 -7.91
C ASN A 279 18.86 8.97 -6.55
N ARG A 280 18.69 10.29 -6.39
CA ARG A 280 18.83 10.94 -5.06
C ARG A 280 17.86 10.37 -4.01
N ASP A 281 16.77 9.75 -4.46
CA ASP A 281 15.74 9.13 -3.63
C ASP A 281 15.90 7.61 -3.59
N LYS A 282 17.08 7.07 -3.96
CA LYS A 282 17.35 5.63 -3.92
C LYS A 282 17.13 5.01 -2.54
N GLU A 283 17.31 5.77 -1.46
CA GLU A 283 17.06 5.28 -0.10
C GLU A 283 15.58 5.03 0.15
N LEU A 284 14.68 5.85 -0.42
CA LEU A 284 13.25 5.57 -0.43
C LEU A 284 13.01 4.24 -1.15
N PHE A 285 13.61 4.06 -2.32
CA PHE A 285 13.48 2.82 -3.07
C PHE A 285 13.95 1.60 -2.26
N MET A 286 15.09 1.70 -1.57
CA MET A 286 15.60 0.67 -0.66
C MET A 286 14.66 0.39 0.53
N ARG A 287 13.83 1.36 0.93
CA ARG A 287 12.80 1.20 1.98
C ARG A 287 11.58 0.46 1.45
N ILE A 288 11.10 0.81 0.25
CA ILE A 288 9.90 0.20 -0.34
C ILE A 288 10.17 -1.14 -1.04
N ALA A 289 11.38 -1.37 -1.53
CA ALA A 289 11.70 -2.56 -2.33
C ALA A 289 11.52 -3.88 -1.57
N PRO A 290 11.96 -4.03 -0.30
CA PRO A 290 11.67 -5.23 0.46
C PRO A 290 10.17 -5.42 0.68
N ILE A 291 9.45 -4.34 1.03
CA ILE A 291 8.00 -4.33 1.33
C ILE A 291 7.19 -4.93 0.17
N VAL A 292 7.58 -4.62 -1.07
CA VAL A 292 6.73 -4.91 -2.23
C VAL A 292 7.34 -5.89 -3.22
N LEU A 293 8.67 -5.98 -3.31
CA LEU A 293 9.33 -6.92 -4.21
C LEU A 293 9.70 -8.24 -3.52
N GLY A 294 9.68 -8.30 -2.18
CA GLY A 294 10.14 -9.47 -1.42
C GLY A 294 11.64 -9.75 -1.56
N PHE A 295 12.41 -8.84 -2.14
CA PHE A 295 13.86 -8.97 -2.29
C PHE A 295 14.60 -8.18 -1.20
N SER A 296 15.51 -8.84 -0.50
CA SER A 296 16.59 -8.22 0.27
C SER A 296 17.91 -8.55 -0.43
N GLY A 297 18.52 -7.64 -1.18
CA GLY A 297 19.78 -7.99 -1.86
C GLY A 297 20.44 -6.99 -2.81
N PRO A 298 21.62 -7.38 -3.37
CA PRO A 298 22.54 -6.54 -4.15
C PRO A 298 22.00 -6.10 -5.53
N ALA A 299 20.89 -6.65 -6.02
CA ALA A 299 20.29 -6.27 -7.30
C ALA A 299 19.87 -4.79 -7.35
N ILE A 300 19.64 -4.14 -6.20
CA ILE A 300 19.27 -2.72 -6.12
C ILE A 300 20.49 -1.81 -6.34
N ALA A 301 21.71 -2.28 -6.03
CA ALA A 301 22.92 -1.49 -6.19
C ALA A 301 23.25 -1.22 -7.67
N ASP A 302 23.01 -2.19 -8.56
CA ASP A 302 23.26 -2.05 -10.00
C ASP A 302 22.24 -1.15 -10.70
N ALA A 303 21.01 -1.05 -10.18
CA ALA A 303 19.98 -0.17 -10.72
C ALA A 303 20.24 1.33 -10.43
N ALA A 304 21.09 1.64 -9.45
CA ALA A 304 21.44 3.00 -9.03
C ALA A 304 22.46 3.71 -9.94
N ILE A 305 22.83 3.09 -11.07
CA ILE A 305 23.77 3.65 -12.06
C ILE A 305 23.05 4.63 -13.03
N SER A 306 21.72 4.67 -13.03
CA SER A 306 20.92 5.65 -13.78
C SER A 306 20.50 6.85 -12.90
N ASP A 307 20.26 8.02 -13.51
CA ASP A 307 19.68 9.19 -12.83
C ASP A 307 18.29 8.93 -12.24
N THR A 308 17.61 7.88 -12.69
CA THR A 308 16.30 7.45 -12.20
C THR A 308 16.19 5.93 -12.09
N ILE A 309 15.42 5.46 -11.12
CA ILE A 309 15.03 4.07 -10.93
C ILE A 309 13.61 3.92 -11.50
N PRO A 310 13.43 3.28 -12.66
CA PRO A 310 12.11 3.02 -13.23
C PRO A 310 11.43 1.88 -12.47
N VAL A 311 10.18 2.11 -12.09
CA VAL A 311 9.42 1.19 -11.27
C VAL A 311 8.02 1.01 -11.84
N LEU A 312 7.64 -0.24 -12.07
CA LEU A 312 6.25 -0.62 -12.39
C LEU A 312 5.49 -0.94 -11.12
N ILE A 313 4.21 -0.59 -11.06
CA ILE A 313 3.31 -0.88 -9.94
C ILE A 313 2.04 -1.48 -10.51
N ASP A 314 1.68 -2.70 -10.10
CA ASP A 314 0.39 -3.27 -10.44
C ASP A 314 -0.72 -2.39 -9.87
N ARG A 315 -1.62 -1.95 -10.75
CA ARG A 315 -2.68 -1.03 -10.34
C ARG A 315 -3.67 -1.72 -9.40
N LEU A 316 -3.91 -3.02 -9.55
CA LEU A 316 -4.88 -3.76 -8.76
C LEU A 316 -4.26 -4.33 -7.48
N THR A 317 -3.06 -4.89 -7.56
CA THR A 317 -2.42 -5.59 -6.43
C THR A 317 -1.41 -4.73 -5.68
N GLY A 318 -1.02 -3.57 -6.22
CA GLY A 318 0.01 -2.71 -5.62
C GLY A 318 1.42 -3.27 -5.77
N GLN A 319 1.58 -4.46 -6.37
CA GLN A 319 2.86 -5.12 -6.53
C GLN A 319 3.80 -4.28 -7.41
N LEU A 320 4.86 -3.78 -6.81
CA LEU A 320 5.94 -3.09 -7.48
C LEU A 320 6.84 -4.08 -8.25
N THR A 321 7.56 -3.59 -9.25
CA THR A 321 8.62 -4.30 -9.97
C THR A 321 9.63 -3.28 -10.45
N MET A 322 10.88 -3.43 -10.04
CA MET A 322 11.98 -2.62 -10.56
C MET A 322 12.23 -2.98 -12.03
N MET A 323 12.43 -1.97 -12.88
CA MET A 323 12.63 -2.16 -14.31
C MET A 323 14.04 -1.78 -14.77
N ASP A 324 15.04 -2.45 -14.18
CA ASP A 324 16.42 -2.37 -14.67
C ASP A 324 16.56 -2.95 -16.10
N ASP A 325 17.73 -2.77 -16.72
CA ASP A 325 17.98 -3.25 -18.09
C ASP A 325 17.84 -4.76 -18.24
N SER A 326 18.14 -5.54 -17.20
CA SER A 326 18.03 -7.00 -17.21
C SER A 326 16.57 -7.44 -17.14
N GLN A 327 15.77 -6.83 -16.28
CA GLN A 327 14.32 -7.03 -16.22
C GLN A 327 13.65 -6.60 -17.51
N LEU A 328 14.02 -5.43 -18.04
CA LEU A 328 13.47 -4.93 -19.29
C LEU A 328 13.86 -5.84 -20.45
N LYS A 329 15.10 -6.33 -20.52
CA LYS A 329 15.51 -7.33 -21.51
C LYS A 329 14.70 -8.61 -21.38
N ARG A 330 14.54 -9.17 -20.18
CA ARG A 330 13.73 -10.38 -19.97
C ARG A 330 12.27 -10.18 -20.41
N LEU A 331 11.72 -9.02 -20.10
CA LEU A 331 10.35 -8.66 -20.46
C LEU A 331 10.16 -8.51 -21.98
N LEU A 332 11.12 -7.89 -22.67
CA LEU A 332 11.02 -7.55 -24.09
C LEU A 332 11.57 -8.64 -25.02
N MET A 333 12.41 -9.56 -24.54
CA MET A 333 13.03 -10.61 -25.36
C MET A 333 12.03 -11.51 -26.12
N PRO A 334 10.84 -11.85 -25.59
CA PRO A 334 9.80 -12.53 -26.35
C PRO A 334 9.22 -11.71 -27.53
N TYR A 335 9.52 -10.41 -27.60
CA TYR A 335 9.08 -9.47 -28.64
C TYR A 335 10.30 -8.81 -29.32
N PRO A 336 11.02 -9.55 -30.18
CA PRO A 336 12.31 -9.11 -30.73
C PRO A 336 12.25 -7.76 -31.46
N GLU A 337 11.11 -7.41 -32.05
CA GLU A 337 10.90 -6.12 -32.72
C GLU A 337 10.94 -4.95 -31.74
N ILE A 338 10.41 -5.12 -30.53
CA ILE A 338 10.42 -4.10 -29.47
C ILE A 338 11.82 -4.04 -28.85
N TRP A 339 12.39 -5.20 -28.51
CA TRP A 339 13.73 -5.28 -27.91
C TRP A 339 14.78 -4.65 -28.82
N THR A 340 14.81 -4.99 -30.11
CA THR A 340 15.79 -4.47 -31.06
C THR A 340 15.70 -2.95 -31.21
N LYS A 341 14.48 -2.39 -31.20
CA LYS A 341 14.26 -0.94 -31.26
C LYS A 341 14.78 -0.25 -30.01
N PHE A 342 14.52 -0.82 -28.84
CA PHE A 342 14.99 -0.28 -27.56
C PHE A 342 16.51 -0.40 -27.41
N GLU A 343 17.10 -1.55 -27.74
CA GLU A 343 18.53 -1.83 -27.59
C GLU A 343 19.41 -0.92 -28.44
N LYS A 344 18.96 -0.58 -29.66
CA LYS A 344 19.68 0.31 -30.60
C LYS A 344 19.50 1.79 -30.31
N GLY A 345 18.55 2.16 -29.45
CA GLY A 345 18.23 3.56 -29.14
C GLY A 345 18.89 4.06 -27.85
N PRO A 346 18.70 5.35 -27.52
CA PRO A 346 18.99 5.87 -26.19
C PRO A 346 18.22 5.09 -25.11
N ARG A 347 18.82 4.88 -23.93
CA ARG A 347 18.19 4.15 -22.81
C ARG A 347 17.55 5.06 -21.76
N GLY A 348 17.04 6.21 -22.21
CA GLY A 348 16.42 7.23 -21.37
C GLY A 348 15.01 6.87 -20.91
N MET A 349 14.42 7.74 -20.07
CA MET A 349 13.07 7.54 -19.51
C MET A 349 12.01 7.42 -20.61
N SER A 350 12.10 8.26 -21.65
CA SER A 350 11.15 8.29 -22.78
C SER A 350 11.17 6.97 -23.56
N GLU A 351 12.35 6.42 -23.83
CA GLU A 351 12.51 5.19 -24.57
C GLU A 351 12.07 3.97 -23.76
N ARG A 352 12.36 3.95 -22.45
CA ARG A 352 11.83 2.91 -21.54
C ARG A 352 10.31 2.92 -21.52
N LYS A 353 9.70 4.10 -21.36
CA LYS A 353 8.24 4.25 -21.40
C LYS A 353 7.67 3.73 -22.72
N THR A 354 8.23 4.17 -23.84
CA THR A 354 7.79 3.78 -25.19
C THR A 354 7.88 2.26 -25.38
N ALA A 355 8.97 1.63 -24.94
CA ALA A 355 9.14 0.18 -25.04
C ALA A 355 8.13 -0.59 -24.18
N LEU A 356 7.88 -0.12 -22.95
CA LEU A 356 6.89 -0.71 -22.04
C LEU A 356 5.45 -0.55 -22.57
N GLN A 357 5.11 0.61 -23.13
CA GLN A 357 3.82 0.84 -23.78
C GLN A 357 3.60 -0.15 -24.93
N ALA A 358 4.58 -0.26 -25.84
CA ALA A 358 4.51 -1.20 -26.96
C ALA A 358 4.38 -2.66 -26.49
N TYR A 359 5.07 -3.03 -25.40
CA TYR A 359 4.95 -4.36 -24.80
C TYR A 359 3.53 -4.64 -24.28
N PHE A 360 2.97 -3.74 -23.48
CA PHE A 360 1.63 -3.95 -22.92
C PHE A 360 0.52 -3.88 -23.98
N GLU A 361 0.72 -3.14 -25.06
CA GLU A 361 -0.18 -3.18 -26.23
C GLU A 361 -0.14 -4.53 -26.96
N LYS A 362 1.05 -5.15 -27.05
CA LYS A 362 1.21 -6.47 -27.67
C LYS A 362 0.59 -7.58 -26.84
N VAL A 363 0.83 -7.61 -25.54
CA VAL A 363 0.31 -8.65 -24.62
C VAL A 363 -1.22 -8.62 -24.49
N LYS A 364 -1.85 -7.47 -24.79
CA LYS A 364 -3.32 -7.32 -24.76
C LYS A 364 -4.02 -8.00 -25.96
N LYS A 365 -3.31 -8.25 -27.06
CA LYS A 365 -3.81 -8.91 -28.27
C LYS A 365 -3.56 -10.41 -28.18
#